data_AF-A0A2D6PAW2-F1
#
_entry.id   AF-A0A2D6PAW2-F1
#
_cell.length_a   1.000
_cell.length_b   1.000
_cell.length_c   1.000
_cell.angle_alpha   90.00
_cell.angle_beta   90.00
_cell.angle_gamma   90.00
#
_symmetry.space_group_name_H-M   'P 1'
#
loop_
_entity.id
_entity.type
_entity.pdbx_description
1 polymer ?
#
loop_
_entity_poly.entity_id
_entity_poly.type
_entity_poly.pdbx_seq_one_letter_code
_entity_poly.pdbx_strand_id
1 'polypeptide(L)'
;MEQNDPLFQENVRNSFKKVKEHINELENEIKELKELISIKNKEIITLNEERRPFLRDNEEISENKPVLEESSIGNKGVYSFIHSFTKQSLVKQLTSIDDLMTKFQQLPRQELLVFLTLQHLENELKHPITYFDISKPLKLSEGCIRTYISNLIKKGFPILKNRINNRIIALSVDKNFKNLNLKQKLEDIYYGLDQNQTKLF
;
A
#
# COMPACT_ATOMS: atom_id res chain seq x y z
N MET A 1 -31.77 -45.00 -33.30
CA MET A 1 -31.73 -43.80 -32.43
C MET A 1 -32.34 -44.20 -31.10
N GLU A 2 -31.52 -44.43 -30.08
CA GLU A 2 -31.97 -44.89 -28.76
C GLU A 2 -32.37 -43.68 -27.90
N GLN A 3 -33.57 -43.15 -28.13
CA GLN A 3 -34.05 -41.92 -27.46
C GLN A 3 -34.84 -42.17 -26.16
N ASN A 4 -35.07 -43.43 -25.80
CA ASN A 4 -35.88 -43.84 -24.64
C ASN A 4 -35.20 -44.93 -23.80
N ASP A 5 -33.93 -44.75 -23.44
CA ASP A 5 -33.36 -45.48 -22.30
C ASP A 5 -33.88 -44.85 -20.98
N PRO A 6 -34.67 -45.56 -20.17
CA PRO A 6 -35.15 -45.03 -18.89
C PRO A 6 -34.01 -44.80 -17.89
N LEU A 7 -32.92 -45.57 -17.96
CA LEU A 7 -31.78 -45.43 -17.05
C LEU A 7 -31.03 -44.12 -17.30
N PHE A 8 -30.85 -43.74 -18.56
CA PHE A 8 -30.35 -42.41 -18.93
C PHE A 8 -31.25 -41.28 -18.41
N GLN A 9 -32.57 -41.37 -18.60
CA GLN A 9 -33.52 -40.35 -18.14
C GLN A 9 -33.50 -40.18 -16.60
N GLU A 10 -33.41 -41.28 -15.86
CA GLU A 10 -33.26 -41.25 -14.40
C GLU A 10 -31.93 -40.63 -13.94
N ASN A 11 -30.80 -41.01 -14.57
CA ASN A 11 -29.49 -40.44 -14.25
C ASN A 11 -29.41 -38.93 -14.51
N VAL A 12 -30.01 -38.46 -15.60
CA VAL A 12 -30.12 -37.02 -15.91
C VAL A 12 -30.98 -36.31 -14.85
N ARG A 13 -32.15 -36.88 -14.49
CA ARG A 13 -33.04 -36.32 -13.45
C ARG A 13 -32.35 -36.23 -12.08
N ASN A 14 -31.61 -37.27 -11.70
CA ASN A 14 -30.86 -37.31 -10.44
C ASN A 14 -29.70 -36.31 -10.43
N SER A 15 -29.05 -36.07 -11.58
CA SER A 15 -28.01 -35.05 -11.70
C SER A 15 -28.57 -33.62 -11.55
N PHE A 16 -29.69 -33.31 -12.22
CA PHE A 16 -30.36 -32.02 -12.03
C PHE A 16 -30.90 -31.81 -10.61
N LYS A 17 -31.33 -32.89 -9.92
CA LYS A 17 -31.71 -32.81 -8.49
C LYS A 17 -30.54 -32.36 -7.62
N LYS A 18 -29.38 -33.00 -7.74
CA LYS A 18 -28.15 -32.63 -6.99
C LYS A 18 -27.69 -31.20 -7.30
N VAL A 19 -27.71 -30.79 -8.57
CA VAL A 19 -27.37 -29.41 -8.97
C VAL A 19 -28.33 -28.40 -8.32
N LYS A 20 -29.64 -28.69 -8.26
CA LYS A 20 -30.61 -27.83 -7.58
C LYS A 20 -30.38 -27.79 -6.06
N GLU A 21 -29.99 -28.90 -5.45
CA GLU A 21 -29.66 -28.99 -4.02
C GLU A 21 -28.44 -28.10 -3.70
N HIS A 22 -27.34 -28.25 -4.44
CA HIS A 22 -26.14 -27.40 -4.28
C HIS A 22 -26.40 -25.91 -4.53
N ILE A 23 -27.24 -25.55 -5.52
CA ILE A 23 -27.62 -24.15 -5.78
C ILE A 23 -28.38 -23.57 -4.58
N ASN A 24 -29.32 -24.33 -4.01
CA ASN A 24 -30.10 -23.91 -2.85
C ASN A 24 -29.22 -23.80 -1.59
N GLU A 25 -28.20 -24.63 -1.42
CA GLU A 25 -27.17 -24.50 -0.37
C GLU A 25 -26.38 -23.19 -0.53
N LEU A 26 -25.84 -22.93 -1.73
CA LEU A 26 -25.11 -21.70 -2.05
C LEU A 26 -25.95 -20.43 -1.90
N GLU A 27 -27.24 -20.46 -2.24
CA GLU A 27 -28.15 -19.32 -2.03
C GLU A 27 -28.35 -18.99 -0.55
N ASN A 28 -28.35 -20.00 0.33
CA ASN A 28 -28.39 -19.80 1.78
C ASN A 28 -27.06 -19.25 2.32
N GLU A 29 -25.91 -19.81 1.94
CA GLU A 29 -24.60 -19.26 2.32
C GLU A 29 -24.44 -17.79 1.91
N ILE A 30 -24.83 -17.45 0.67
CA ILE A 30 -24.80 -16.07 0.15
C ILE A 30 -25.73 -15.14 0.94
N LYS A 31 -26.84 -15.66 1.49
CA LYS A 31 -27.75 -14.89 2.34
C LYS A 31 -27.14 -14.65 3.73
N GLU A 32 -26.61 -15.69 4.38
CA GLU A 32 -25.96 -15.58 5.69
C GLU A 32 -24.75 -14.63 5.67
N LEU A 33 -23.92 -14.70 4.62
CA LEU A 33 -22.78 -13.79 4.43
C LEU A 33 -23.23 -12.33 4.27
N LYS A 34 -24.34 -12.06 3.57
CA LYS A 34 -24.91 -10.70 3.45
C LYS A 34 -25.43 -10.17 4.79
N GLU A 35 -26.07 -11.02 5.59
CA GLU A 35 -26.55 -10.65 6.93
C GLU A 35 -25.36 -10.36 7.88
N LEU A 36 -24.31 -11.19 7.86
CA LEU A 36 -23.08 -10.99 8.63
C LEU A 36 -22.35 -9.69 8.24
N ILE A 37 -22.25 -9.38 6.94
CA ILE A 37 -21.70 -8.11 6.45
C ILE A 37 -22.55 -6.92 6.93
N SER A 38 -23.87 -7.02 6.92
CA SER A 38 -24.79 -5.98 7.41
C SER A 38 -24.59 -5.72 8.92
N ILE A 39 -24.39 -6.77 9.71
CA ILE A 39 -24.08 -6.66 11.15
C ILE A 39 -22.71 -5.98 11.35
N LYS A 40 -21.66 -6.46 10.66
CA LYS A 40 -20.30 -5.91 10.82
C LYS A 40 -20.18 -4.45 10.35
N ASN A 41 -20.92 -4.04 9.33
CA ASN A 41 -20.96 -2.63 8.93
C ASN A 41 -21.60 -1.73 10.00
N LYS A 42 -22.61 -2.19 10.73
CA LYS A 42 -23.20 -1.45 11.86
C LYS A 42 -22.23 -1.33 13.04
N GLU A 43 -21.54 -2.43 13.38
CA GLU A 43 -20.49 -2.47 14.41
C GLU A 43 -19.32 -1.52 14.09
N ILE A 44 -18.93 -1.41 12.82
CA ILE A 44 -17.93 -0.43 12.36
C ILE A 44 -18.44 1.02 12.52
N ILE A 45 -19.74 1.28 12.29
CA ILE A 45 -20.30 2.63 12.48
C ILE A 45 -20.28 3.02 13.96
N THR A 46 -20.79 2.17 14.86
CA THR A 46 -20.82 2.47 16.30
C THR A 46 -19.41 2.65 16.89
N LEU A 47 -18.46 1.79 16.54
CA LEU A 47 -17.05 1.92 16.97
C LEU A 47 -16.37 3.19 16.45
N ASN A 48 -16.80 3.74 15.31
CA ASN A 48 -16.30 5.02 14.81
C ASN A 48 -16.96 6.22 15.52
N GLU A 49 -18.22 6.11 15.91
CA GLU A 49 -18.93 7.13 16.69
C GLU A 49 -18.38 7.22 18.12
N GLU A 50 -18.15 6.09 18.79
CA GLU A 50 -17.46 5.99 20.08
C GLU A 50 -16.04 6.60 20.06
N ARG A 51 -15.37 6.57 18.90
CA ARG A 51 -14.02 7.15 18.71
C ARG A 51 -14.01 8.65 18.43
N ARG A 52 -15.14 9.27 18.04
CA ARG A 52 -15.22 10.72 17.75
C ARG A 52 -14.86 11.65 18.92
N PRO A 53 -15.26 11.42 20.19
CA PRO A 53 -14.89 12.34 21.28
C PRO A 53 -13.37 12.44 21.46
N PHE A 54 -12.67 11.31 21.56
CA PHE A 54 -11.22 11.22 21.80
C PHE A 54 -10.33 11.86 20.71
N LEU A 55 -10.90 12.25 19.57
CA LEU A 55 -10.19 12.96 18.50
C LEU A 55 -10.24 14.49 18.68
N ARG A 56 -11.27 15.06 19.33
CA ARG A 56 -11.43 16.52 19.50
C ARG A 56 -10.43 17.11 20.49
N ASP A 57 -10.15 16.38 21.56
CA ASP A 57 -9.21 16.76 22.63
C ASP A 57 -7.76 17.00 22.14
N ASN A 58 -7.47 16.66 20.88
CA ASN A 58 -6.16 16.86 20.23
C ASN A 58 -6.10 18.09 19.30
N GLU A 59 -7.22 18.73 18.97
CA GLU A 59 -7.25 19.89 18.04
C GLU A 59 -7.13 21.24 18.78
N GLU A 60 -7.73 21.38 19.97
CA GLU A 60 -7.70 22.65 20.74
C GLU A 60 -6.33 23.04 21.32
N ILE A 61 -5.35 22.13 21.30
CA ILE A 61 -3.99 22.37 21.83
C ILE A 61 -3.11 23.20 20.86
N SER A 62 -3.59 23.46 19.63
CA SER A 62 -2.75 24.02 18.56
C SER A 62 -2.58 25.55 18.55
N GLU A 63 -3.45 26.34 19.18
CA GLU A 63 -3.50 27.80 18.94
C GLU A 63 -2.84 28.68 20.02
N ASN A 64 -2.44 28.11 21.18
CA ASN A 64 -1.81 28.88 22.25
C ASN A 64 -0.53 28.22 22.79
N LYS A 65 0.63 28.59 22.23
CA LYS A 65 1.94 28.44 22.88
C LYS A 65 2.82 29.68 22.63
N PRO A 66 3.46 30.24 23.66
CA PRO A 66 4.27 31.45 23.53
C PRO A 66 5.58 31.18 22.78
N VAL A 67 6.12 32.24 22.18
CA VAL A 67 7.49 32.28 21.68
C VAL A 67 8.43 32.04 22.87
N LEU A 68 9.24 30.98 22.81
CA LEU A 68 10.33 30.76 23.77
C LEU A 68 11.60 31.43 23.25
N GLU A 69 12.16 32.32 24.06
CA GLU A 69 13.41 33.03 23.75
C GLU A 69 14.63 32.10 23.77
N GLU A 70 15.67 32.46 23.01
CA GLU A 70 16.91 31.71 22.96
C GLU A 70 17.70 31.82 24.27
N SER A 71 18.11 30.69 24.85
CA SER A 71 19.13 30.68 25.91
C SER A 71 19.91 29.35 25.97
N SER A 72 21.10 29.42 26.60
CA SER A 72 22.00 28.30 26.87
C SER A 72 22.72 27.65 25.66
N ILE A 73 23.68 28.42 25.15
CA ILE A 73 24.98 28.01 24.60
C ILE A 73 25.37 26.57 25.03
N GLY A 74 25.45 25.59 24.10
CA GLY A 74 25.70 24.20 24.51
C GLY A 74 26.31 23.21 23.51
N ASN A 75 26.18 23.37 22.18
CA ASN A 75 26.92 22.58 21.18
C ASN A 75 26.74 23.11 19.74
N LYS A 76 27.61 24.02 19.28
CA LYS A 76 27.65 24.44 17.88
C LYS A 76 28.45 23.42 17.06
N GLY A 77 27.77 22.50 16.34
CA GLY A 77 28.49 21.58 15.44
C GLY A 77 27.70 20.44 14.78
N VAL A 78 26.53 20.04 15.29
CA VAL A 78 25.79 18.89 14.75
C VAL A 78 24.41 19.32 14.23
N TYR A 79 24.25 19.36 12.90
CA TYR A 79 22.95 19.48 12.25
C TYR A 79 22.15 18.17 12.38
N SER A 80 21.50 18.00 13.53
CA SER A 80 20.52 16.93 13.77
C SER A 80 19.24 17.21 12.97
N PHE A 81 19.23 16.82 11.69
CA PHE A 81 18.05 16.78 10.81
C PHE A 81 17.04 15.71 11.27
N ILE A 82 16.55 15.82 12.51
CA ILE A 82 15.54 14.96 13.09
C ILE A 82 14.18 15.42 12.57
N HIS A 83 13.67 14.67 11.61
CA HIS A 83 12.32 14.79 11.08
C HIS A 83 11.31 14.67 12.24
N SER A 84 10.82 15.80 12.73
CA SER A 84 9.50 15.93 13.37
C SER A 84 8.42 15.73 12.29
N PHE A 85 8.48 14.55 11.68
CA PHE A 85 7.83 14.22 10.43
C PHE A 85 6.38 13.82 10.77
N THR A 86 5.55 14.86 10.80
CA THR A 86 4.13 14.81 11.07
C THR A 86 3.44 13.85 10.11
N LYS A 87 2.90 12.75 10.65
CA LYS A 87 2.10 11.75 9.91
C LYS A 87 0.71 12.26 9.50
N GLN A 88 0.57 13.56 9.30
CA GLN A 88 -0.68 14.23 8.96
C GLN A 88 -0.59 14.77 7.53
N SER A 89 -1.64 14.51 6.75
CA SER A 89 -1.97 15.24 5.52
C SER A 89 -1.26 14.93 4.18
N LEU A 90 -0.45 13.87 4.03
CA LEU A 90 0.02 13.45 2.68
C LEU A 90 -1.15 13.07 1.74
N VAL A 91 -2.22 12.48 2.26
CA VAL A 91 -3.45 12.14 1.48
C VAL A 91 -4.21 13.40 1.02
N LYS A 92 -4.02 14.55 1.69
CA LYS A 92 -4.67 15.83 1.35
C LYS A 92 -3.96 16.59 0.22
N GLN A 93 -2.85 16.06 -0.30
CA GLN A 93 -2.13 16.54 -1.49
C GLN A 93 -2.19 15.53 -2.65
N LEU A 94 -3.29 14.81 -2.78
CA LEU A 94 -3.68 14.17 -4.05
C LEU A 94 -4.13 15.25 -5.06
N THR A 95 -3.16 16.05 -5.51
CA THR A 95 -3.12 16.54 -6.90
C THR A 95 -3.39 15.35 -7.83
N SER A 96 -4.07 15.58 -8.95
CA SER A 96 -4.65 14.54 -9.82
C SER A 96 -3.72 13.38 -10.14
N ILE A 97 -4.28 12.21 -10.48
CA ILE A 97 -3.49 11.02 -10.84
C ILE A 97 -2.45 11.34 -11.92
N ASP A 98 -2.76 12.26 -12.83
CA ASP A 98 -1.88 12.71 -13.91
C ASP A 98 -0.74 13.64 -13.41
N ASP A 99 -0.98 14.46 -12.37
CA ASP A 99 0.08 15.22 -11.69
C ASP A 99 1.07 14.27 -10.98
N LEU A 100 0.56 13.17 -10.44
CA LEU A 100 1.36 12.13 -9.82
C LEU A 100 2.18 11.35 -10.87
N MET A 101 1.60 11.02 -12.02
CA MET A 101 2.32 10.43 -13.16
C MET A 101 3.41 11.36 -13.70
N THR A 102 3.12 12.65 -13.81
CA THR A 102 4.10 13.68 -14.24
C THR A 102 5.30 13.73 -13.29
N LYS A 103 5.07 13.61 -11.97
CA LYS A 103 6.16 13.51 -10.97
C LYS A 103 6.98 12.22 -11.14
N PHE A 104 6.36 11.09 -11.47
CA PHE A 104 7.09 9.84 -11.76
C PHE A 104 7.92 9.91 -13.06
N GLN A 105 7.43 10.58 -14.11
CA GLN A 105 8.18 10.82 -15.34
C GLN A 105 9.42 11.71 -15.12
N GLN A 106 9.38 12.59 -14.12
CA GLN A 106 10.51 13.45 -13.73
C GLN A 106 11.54 12.76 -12.79
N LEU A 107 11.37 11.48 -12.45
CA LEU A 107 12.36 10.76 -11.65
C LEU A 107 13.60 10.35 -12.46
N PRO A 108 14.80 10.44 -11.87
CA PRO A 108 15.97 9.75 -12.40
C PRO A 108 15.69 8.24 -12.53
N ARG A 109 16.09 7.63 -13.66
CA ARG A 109 15.86 6.19 -13.96
C ARG A 109 16.20 5.25 -12.80
N GLN A 110 17.28 5.52 -12.06
CA GLN A 110 17.70 4.72 -10.90
C GLN A 110 16.77 4.88 -9.68
N GLU A 111 16.21 6.07 -9.45
CA GLU A 111 15.23 6.29 -8.37
C GLU A 111 13.88 5.63 -8.73
N LEU A 112 13.44 5.71 -9.99
CA LEU A 112 12.26 5.01 -10.49
C LEU A 112 12.43 3.48 -10.41
N LEU A 113 13.58 2.95 -10.83
CA LEU A 113 13.91 1.52 -10.73
C LEU A 113 13.91 1.03 -9.29
N VAL A 114 14.50 1.78 -8.35
CA VAL A 114 14.47 1.46 -6.91
C VAL A 114 13.04 1.47 -6.35
N PHE A 115 12.18 2.39 -6.78
CA PHE A 115 10.77 2.41 -6.40
C PHE A 115 10.00 1.19 -6.92
N LEU A 116 10.15 0.85 -8.21
CA LEU A 116 9.54 -0.34 -8.81
C LEU A 116 10.05 -1.63 -8.17
N THR A 117 11.34 -1.69 -7.81
CA THR A 117 11.94 -2.84 -7.11
C THR A 117 11.35 -3.02 -5.72
N LEU A 118 11.21 -1.93 -4.95
CA LEU A 118 10.53 -1.95 -3.65
C LEU A 118 9.09 -2.47 -3.82
N GLN A 119 8.34 -1.96 -4.80
CA GLN A 119 6.96 -2.38 -5.05
C GLN A 119 6.87 -3.85 -5.51
N HIS A 120 7.83 -4.36 -6.29
CA HIS A 120 7.87 -5.75 -6.73
C HIS A 120 8.08 -6.69 -5.53
N LEU A 121 9.16 -6.46 -4.77
CA LEU A 121 9.53 -7.28 -3.60
C LEU A 121 8.45 -7.28 -2.51
N GLU A 122 7.62 -6.23 -2.42
CA GLU A 122 6.55 -6.15 -1.40
C GLU A 122 5.30 -6.99 -1.73
N ASN A 123 5.21 -7.51 -2.96
CA ASN A 123 4.17 -8.47 -3.35
C ASN A 123 4.70 -9.91 -3.32
N GLU A 124 6.02 -10.10 -3.47
CA GLU A 124 6.68 -11.41 -3.45
C GLU A 124 7.06 -11.86 -2.02
N LEU A 125 7.68 -10.98 -1.23
CA LEU A 125 8.26 -11.32 0.07
C LEU A 125 7.23 -11.20 1.20
N LYS A 126 7.04 -12.29 1.95
CA LYS A 126 6.17 -12.33 3.14
C LYS A 126 6.81 -11.75 4.41
N HIS A 127 7.94 -11.05 4.28
CA HIS A 127 8.67 -10.42 5.38
C HIS A 127 8.92 -8.92 5.11
N PRO A 128 9.20 -8.10 6.14
CA PRO A 128 9.52 -6.70 5.94
C PRO A 128 10.77 -6.54 5.05
N ILE A 129 10.70 -5.66 4.05
CA ILE A 129 11.80 -5.41 3.10
C ILE A 129 12.87 -4.54 3.76
N THR A 130 14.12 -4.92 3.62
CA THR A 130 15.27 -4.13 4.07
C THR A 130 16.03 -3.52 2.88
N TYR A 131 16.98 -2.61 3.15
CA TYR A 131 17.88 -2.07 2.12
C TYR A 131 18.68 -3.18 1.41
N PHE A 132 19.01 -4.27 2.12
CA PHE A 132 19.73 -5.44 1.61
C PHE A 132 18.92 -6.26 0.61
N ASP A 133 17.59 -6.31 0.76
CA ASP A 133 16.73 -7.10 -0.13
C ASP A 133 16.55 -6.40 -1.50
N ILE A 134 16.52 -5.07 -1.49
CA ILE A 134 16.51 -4.24 -2.71
C ILE A 134 17.90 -4.20 -3.37
N SER A 135 18.99 -4.27 -2.58
CA SER A 135 20.35 -4.20 -3.12
C SER A 135 20.76 -5.43 -3.93
N LYS A 136 20.24 -6.62 -3.58
CA LYS A 136 20.50 -7.90 -4.28
C LYS A 136 20.12 -7.87 -5.77
N PRO A 137 18.85 -7.66 -6.19
CA PRO A 137 18.48 -7.71 -7.60
C PRO A 137 19.15 -6.59 -8.42
N LEU A 138 19.31 -5.40 -7.82
CA LEU A 138 19.89 -4.23 -8.50
C LEU A 138 21.42 -4.24 -8.57
N LYS A 139 22.11 -5.14 -7.85
CA LYS A 139 23.58 -5.21 -7.77
C LYS A 139 24.24 -3.89 -7.32
N LEU A 140 23.52 -3.10 -6.52
CA LEU A 140 23.96 -1.82 -5.94
C LEU A 140 24.36 -2.00 -4.48
N SER A 141 25.07 -1.03 -3.89
CA SER A 141 25.31 -1.03 -2.44
C SER A 141 24.08 -0.59 -1.65
N GLU A 142 23.91 -1.08 -0.42
CA GLU A 142 22.88 -0.58 0.50
C GLU A 142 22.96 0.95 0.73
N GLY A 143 24.16 1.53 0.66
CA GLY A 143 24.36 2.98 0.76
C GLY A 143 23.75 3.74 -0.41
N CYS A 144 23.87 3.21 -1.62
CA CYS A 144 23.22 3.74 -2.82
C CYS A 144 21.70 3.63 -2.68
N ILE A 145 21.16 2.45 -2.35
CA ILE A 145 19.72 2.23 -2.15
C ILE A 145 19.17 3.17 -1.07
N ARG A 146 19.86 3.31 0.07
CA ARG A 146 19.48 4.22 1.16
C ARG A 146 19.39 5.67 0.70
N THR A 147 20.30 6.09 -0.19
CA THR A 147 20.33 7.44 -0.77
C THR A 147 19.12 7.65 -1.70
N TYR A 148 18.89 6.74 -2.65
CA TYR A 148 17.74 6.82 -3.56
C TYR A 148 16.39 6.79 -2.81
N ILE A 149 16.21 5.89 -1.84
CA ILE A 149 15.03 5.85 -0.97
C ILE A 149 14.85 7.16 -0.18
N SER A 150 15.93 7.74 0.32
CA SER A 150 15.85 9.02 1.04
C SER A 150 15.53 10.21 0.13
N ASN A 151 15.96 10.18 -1.14
CA ASN A 151 15.60 11.18 -2.14
C ASN A 151 14.12 11.06 -2.55
N LEU A 152 13.63 9.84 -2.76
CA LEU A 152 12.21 9.56 -3.04
C LEU A 152 11.31 10.08 -1.91
N ILE A 153 11.66 9.81 -0.65
CA ILE A 153 10.94 10.34 0.52
C ILE A 153 11.00 11.87 0.57
N LYS A 154 12.17 12.49 0.35
CA LYS A 154 12.32 13.97 0.28
C LYS A 154 11.47 14.61 -0.82
N LYS A 155 11.26 13.92 -1.94
CA LYS A 155 10.41 14.36 -3.07
C LYS A 155 8.92 14.08 -2.84
N GLY A 156 8.53 13.50 -1.70
CA GLY A 156 7.13 13.21 -1.36
C GLY A 156 6.56 11.92 -1.98
N PHE A 157 7.40 11.01 -2.49
CA PHE A 157 6.91 9.72 -3.00
C PHE A 157 6.43 8.81 -1.86
N PRO A 158 5.43 7.94 -2.11
CA PRO A 158 4.68 7.21 -1.07
C PRO A 158 5.46 6.01 -0.50
N ILE A 159 6.63 6.25 0.08
CA ILE A 159 7.47 5.25 0.75
C ILE A 159 7.42 5.45 2.26
N LEU A 160 6.92 4.45 2.97
CA LEU A 160 6.90 4.39 4.42
C LEU A 160 8.16 3.68 4.93
N LYS A 161 8.85 4.32 5.90
CA LYS A 161 10.06 3.81 6.55
C LYS A 161 9.80 3.56 8.04
N ASN A 162 9.75 2.30 8.43
CA ASN A 162 9.45 1.87 9.80
C ASN A 162 10.70 1.27 10.47
N ARG A 163 11.01 1.66 11.72
CA ARG A 163 12.13 1.10 12.49
C ARG A 163 11.63 -0.01 13.40
N ILE A 164 12.13 -1.24 13.20
CA ILE A 164 11.75 -2.42 13.98
C ILE A 164 12.88 -2.75 14.96
N ASN A 165 12.52 -2.91 16.25
CA ASN A 165 13.40 -3.33 17.35
C ASN A 165 14.77 -2.60 17.38
N ASN A 166 14.74 -1.30 17.07
CA ASN A 166 15.87 -0.38 16.94
C ASN A 166 16.99 -0.74 15.94
N ARG A 167 17.07 -1.98 15.45
CA ARG A 167 18.16 -2.47 14.59
C ARG A 167 17.79 -2.53 13.11
N ILE A 168 16.54 -2.86 12.79
CA ILE A 168 16.09 -3.10 11.40
C ILE A 168 15.30 -1.89 10.90
N ILE A 169 15.52 -1.52 9.64
CA ILE A 169 14.71 -0.54 8.92
C ILE A 169 13.91 -1.31 7.87
N ALA A 170 12.59 -1.35 8.08
CA ALA A 170 11.62 -1.89 7.13
C ALA A 170 11.15 -0.80 6.18
N LEU A 171 11.01 -1.16 4.90
CA LEU A 171 10.49 -0.33 3.82
C LEU A 171 9.19 -0.93 3.29
N SER A 172 8.25 -0.06 2.91
CA SER A 172 6.94 -0.44 2.40
C SER A 172 6.34 0.73 1.61
N VAL A 173 5.63 0.47 0.52
CA VAL A 173 4.86 1.48 -0.22
C VAL A 173 3.55 1.76 0.52
N ASP A 174 3.07 3.02 0.52
CA ASP A 174 1.82 3.39 1.17
C ASP A 174 0.63 2.59 0.61
N LYS A 175 -0.18 2.00 1.50
CA LYS A 175 -1.37 1.22 1.15
C LYS A 175 -2.37 2.04 0.31
N ASN A 176 -2.51 3.33 0.60
CA ASN A 176 -3.40 4.22 -0.13
C ASN A 176 -2.98 4.36 -1.60
N PHE A 177 -1.66 4.38 -1.87
CA PHE A 177 -1.12 4.41 -3.22
C PHE A 177 -1.25 3.06 -3.93
N LYS A 178 -1.02 1.94 -3.22
CA LYS A 178 -1.21 0.59 -3.80
C LYS A 178 -2.64 0.37 -4.31
N ASN A 179 -3.64 0.84 -3.58
CA ASN A 179 -5.06 0.72 -3.93
C ASN A 179 -5.42 1.38 -5.28
N LEU A 180 -4.57 2.29 -5.80
CA LEU A 180 -4.77 2.93 -7.10
C LEU A 180 -4.39 2.03 -8.30
N ASN A 181 -3.80 0.85 -8.05
CA ASN A 181 -3.39 -0.14 -9.06
C ASN A 181 -2.49 0.38 -10.19
N LEU A 182 -1.77 1.49 -9.96
CA LEU A 182 -0.99 2.22 -10.98
C LEU A 182 0.25 1.49 -11.50
N LYS A 183 0.56 0.27 -11.00
CA LYS A 183 1.79 -0.48 -11.28
C LYS A 183 2.15 -0.53 -12.77
N GLN A 184 1.20 -0.94 -13.62
CA GLN A 184 1.43 -1.09 -15.05
C GLN A 184 1.86 0.23 -15.70
N LYS A 185 1.16 1.34 -15.42
CA LYS A 185 1.52 2.68 -15.92
C LYS A 185 2.93 3.13 -15.52
N LEU A 186 3.42 2.71 -14.36
CA LEU A 186 4.79 3.01 -13.90
C LEU A 186 5.84 2.15 -14.61
N GLU A 187 5.50 0.89 -14.92
CA GLU A 187 6.33 0.01 -15.74
C GLU A 187 6.37 0.53 -17.20
N ASP A 188 5.23 0.98 -17.75
CA ASP A 188 5.13 1.63 -19.07
C ASP A 188 6.02 2.89 -19.15
N ILE A 189 5.98 3.75 -18.11
CA ILE A 189 6.86 4.93 -18.00
C ILE A 189 8.34 4.50 -17.95
N TYR A 190 8.68 3.46 -17.20
CA TYR A 190 10.07 3.00 -17.07
C TYR A 190 10.63 2.44 -18.39
N TYR A 191 9.87 1.60 -19.09
CA TYR A 191 10.28 1.06 -20.40
C TYR A 191 10.26 2.13 -21.50
N GLY A 192 9.38 3.13 -21.41
CA GLY A 192 9.39 4.31 -22.30
C GLY A 192 10.66 5.16 -22.24
N LEU A 193 11.48 5.03 -21.19
CA LEU A 193 12.77 5.71 -21.05
C LEU A 193 13.96 4.98 -21.72
N ASP A 194 13.81 3.70 -22.11
CA ASP A 194 14.85 2.94 -22.81
C ASP A 194 14.26 1.76 -23.59
N GLN A 195 14.18 1.91 -24.91
CA GLN A 195 13.62 0.92 -25.84
C GLN A 195 14.35 -0.43 -25.84
N ASN A 196 15.56 -0.51 -25.28
CA ASN A 196 16.35 -1.75 -25.18
C ASN A 196 16.08 -2.54 -23.88
N GLN A 197 15.41 -1.93 -22.90
CA GLN A 197 15.14 -2.53 -21.60
C GLN A 197 13.90 -3.44 -21.69
N THR A 198 14.10 -4.76 -21.72
CA THR A 198 13.00 -5.74 -21.87
C THR A 198 12.56 -6.40 -20.56
N LYS A 199 13.21 -6.09 -19.43
CA LYS A 199 12.92 -6.62 -18.10
C LYS A 199 13.18 -5.59 -17.01
N LEU A 200 12.57 -5.76 -15.84
CA LEU A 200 12.90 -4.98 -14.64
C LEU A 200 14.23 -5.43 -14.00
N PHE A 201 14.63 -6.70 -14.20
CA PHE A 201 15.85 -7.35 -13.69
C PHE A 201 16.44 -8.32 -14.75
#